data_AF-A0A0S8HMA9-F1
#
_entry.id   AF-A0A0S8HMA9-F1
#
_cell.length_a   1.000
_cell.length_b   1.000
_cell.length_c   1.000
_cell.angle_alpha   90.00
_cell.angle_beta   90.00
_cell.angle_gamma   90.00
#
_symmetry.space_group_name_H-M   'P 1'
#
loop_
_entity.id
_entity.type
_entity.pdbx_description
1 polymer ?
#
loop_
_entity_poly.entity_id
_entity_poly.type
_entity_poly.pdbx_seq_one_letter_code
_entity_poly.pdbx_strand_id
1 'polypeptide(L)'
;MYLENLNHKIISGMKFCYVIKGRNHLKINELNYIRNRQKKTLVILAESEQVQDNKEVYVFLNGNILIIEAPMNVPLDRPIRTQLLEREVIEKFELDSSEIGFTEIRLNKNFRYDLVSFRMIKPGLIKIILDYNTINN
;
A
#
# COMPACT_ATOMS: atom_id res chain seq x y z
N MET A 1 21.43 13.33 -22.45
CA MET A 1 21.72 12.53 -21.23
C MET A 1 20.69 11.41 -21.17
N TYR A 2 21.19 10.17 -21.21
CA TYR A 2 20.51 8.96 -21.66
C TYR A 2 19.33 8.52 -20.76
N LEU A 3 18.14 8.42 -21.37
CA LEU A 3 17.06 7.55 -20.90
C LEU A 3 17.14 6.25 -21.71
N GLU A 4 17.97 5.32 -21.25
CA GLU A 4 18.06 3.99 -21.85
C GLU A 4 17.37 2.94 -20.98
N ASN A 5 16.34 2.33 -21.56
CA ASN A 5 16.01 0.91 -21.48
C ASN A 5 15.63 0.33 -20.10
N LEU A 6 14.38 0.57 -19.69
CA LEU A 6 13.64 -0.33 -18.80
C LEU A 6 13.28 -1.62 -19.57
N ASN A 7 14.27 -2.50 -19.70
CA ASN A 7 14.09 -3.86 -20.19
C ASN A 7 13.27 -4.66 -19.17
N HIS A 8 11.95 -4.67 -19.32
CA HIS A 8 11.05 -5.60 -18.64
C HIS A 8 11.20 -7.01 -19.24
N LYS A 9 12.26 -7.71 -18.85
CA LYS A 9 12.38 -9.15 -19.06
C LYS A 9 12.32 -9.85 -17.70
N ILE A 10 11.10 -10.03 -17.21
CA ILE A 10 10.82 -10.90 -16.06
C ILE A 10 10.93 -12.34 -16.58
N ILE A 11 12.06 -12.99 -16.29
CA ILE A 11 12.21 -14.44 -16.46
C ILE A 11 12.33 -15.07 -15.06
N SER A 12 11.50 -16.10 -14.85
CA SER A 12 11.51 -17.12 -13.79
C SER A 12 10.81 -16.82 -12.45
N GLY A 13 9.53 -17.20 -12.41
CA GLY A 13 9.07 -18.25 -11.48
C GLY A 13 8.58 -17.87 -10.08
N MET A 14 9.05 -16.77 -9.49
CA MET A 14 8.52 -16.30 -8.20
C MET A 14 8.44 -14.78 -8.19
N LYS A 15 7.21 -14.25 -8.10
CA LYS A 15 7.00 -12.81 -7.87
C LYS A 15 7.74 -12.41 -6.59
N PHE A 16 8.55 -11.35 -6.66
CA PHE A 16 9.35 -10.89 -5.52
C PHE A 16 8.48 -10.42 -4.35
N CYS A 17 7.27 -9.98 -4.66
CA CYS A 17 6.22 -9.67 -3.71
C CYS A 17 4.83 -9.96 -4.31
N TYR A 18 3.85 -10.24 -3.47
CA TYR A 18 2.44 -10.40 -3.89
C TYR A 18 1.47 -10.01 -2.77
N VAL A 19 0.29 -9.53 -3.13
CA VAL A 19 -0.78 -9.20 -2.19
C VAL A 19 -1.44 -10.47 -1.66
N ILE A 20 -1.67 -10.55 -0.35
CA ILE A 20 -2.43 -11.64 0.27
C ILE A 20 -3.92 -11.34 0.08
N LYS A 21 -4.60 -12.08 -0.81
CA LYS A 21 -5.98 -11.78 -1.23
C LYS A 21 -6.99 -11.64 -0.09
N GLY A 22 -6.91 -12.50 0.92
CA GLY A 22 -7.80 -12.46 2.09
C GLY A 22 -7.47 -11.35 3.11
N ARG A 23 -6.44 -10.55 2.84
CA ARG A 23 -5.97 -9.44 3.68
C ARG A 23 -5.65 -8.24 2.80
N ASN A 24 -6.58 -7.88 1.92
CA ASN A 24 -6.45 -6.76 0.97
C ASN A 24 -7.61 -5.77 1.11
N HIS A 25 -7.82 -5.20 2.29
CA HIS A 25 -8.96 -4.32 2.54
C HIS A 25 -8.83 -2.99 1.78
N LEU A 26 -7.60 -2.52 1.57
CA LEU A 26 -7.33 -1.32 0.76
C LEU A 26 -7.53 -1.56 -0.74
N LYS A 27 -7.93 -2.77 -1.18
CA LYS A 27 -8.15 -3.11 -2.60
C LYS A 27 -6.96 -2.70 -3.47
N ILE A 28 -5.75 -3.08 -3.06
CA ILE A 28 -4.55 -2.92 -3.89
C ILE A 28 -4.73 -3.80 -5.13
N ASN A 29 -4.98 -3.16 -6.26
CA ASN A 29 -5.33 -3.80 -7.54
C ASN A 29 -4.09 -4.02 -8.41
N GLU A 30 -3.09 -3.13 -8.30
CA GLU A 30 -1.82 -3.25 -9.01
C GLU A 30 -0.62 -3.19 -8.04
N LEU A 31 0.32 -4.10 -8.22
CA LEU A 31 1.56 -4.18 -7.44
C LEU A 31 2.75 -4.37 -8.35
N ASN A 32 3.54 -3.31 -8.52
CA ASN A 32 4.77 -3.30 -9.30
C ASN A 32 5.98 -3.21 -8.38
N TYR A 33 7.14 -3.68 -8.86
CA TYR A 33 8.38 -3.56 -8.13
C TYR A 33 9.59 -3.36 -9.03
N ILE A 34 10.56 -2.62 -8.52
CA ILE A 34 11.86 -2.38 -9.15
C ILE A 34 12.94 -2.76 -8.14
N ARG A 35 13.84 -3.66 -8.53
CA ARG A 35 14.92 -4.14 -7.67
C ARG A 35 16.26 -3.60 -8.15
N ASN A 36 16.96 -2.88 -7.29
CA ASN A 36 18.37 -2.52 -7.48
C ASN A 36 19.25 -3.54 -6.73
N ARG A 37 20.01 -4.35 -7.47
CA ARG A 37 20.90 -5.37 -6.87
C ARG A 37 22.17 -4.77 -6.28
N GLN A 38 22.73 -3.75 -6.92
CA GLN A 38 23.97 -3.10 -6.47
C GLN A 38 23.74 -2.34 -5.16
N LYS A 39 22.64 -1.58 -5.08
CA LYS A 39 22.27 -0.81 -3.89
C LYS A 39 21.51 -1.61 -2.84
N LYS A 40 21.18 -2.87 -3.14
CA LYS A 40 20.35 -3.74 -2.28
C LYS A 40 19.00 -3.11 -1.89
N THR A 41 18.40 -2.37 -2.82
CA THR A 41 17.16 -1.63 -2.60
C THR A 41 16.02 -2.22 -3.44
N LEU A 42 14.83 -2.30 -2.87
CA LEU A 42 13.59 -2.66 -3.52
C LEU A 42 12.63 -1.48 -3.47
N VAL A 43 12.13 -1.05 -4.62
CA VAL A 43 11.02 -0.11 -4.72
C VAL A 43 9.77 -0.90 -5.04
N ILE A 44 8.73 -0.72 -4.24
CA ILE A 44 7.38 -1.24 -4.47
C ILE A 44 6.48 -0.07 -4.81
N LEU A 45 5.64 -0.26 -5.82
CA LEU A 45 4.56 0.64 -6.19
C LEU A 45 3.25 -0.11 -6.00
N ALA A 46 2.41 0.39 -5.11
CA ALA A 46 1.12 -0.20 -4.80
C ALA A 46 0.02 0.80 -5.16
N GLU A 47 -0.89 0.40 -6.05
CA GLU A 47 -2.02 1.21 -6.49
C GLU A 47 -3.31 0.70 -5.83
N SER A 48 -4.14 1.64 -5.37
CA SER A 48 -5.39 1.40 -4.67
C SER A 48 -6.41 2.45 -5.06
N GLU A 49 -7.64 2.03 -5.31
CA GLU A 49 -8.78 2.93 -5.55
C GLU A 49 -9.44 3.41 -4.25
N GLN A 50 -9.04 2.87 -3.09
CA GLN A 50 -9.64 3.18 -1.79
C GLN A 50 -8.85 4.24 -1.01
N VAL A 51 -7.57 4.44 -1.34
CA VAL A 51 -6.69 5.40 -0.67
C VAL A 51 -6.82 6.78 -1.33
N GLN A 52 -7.42 7.73 -0.61
CA GLN A 52 -7.67 9.08 -1.09
C GLN A 52 -6.52 10.06 -0.82
N ASP A 53 -6.60 11.22 -1.46
CA ASP A 53 -5.69 12.34 -1.20
C ASP A 53 -5.85 12.88 0.24
N ASN A 54 -4.79 13.45 0.79
CA ASN A 54 -4.77 14.08 2.13
C ASN A 54 -5.14 13.17 3.32
N LYS A 55 -5.15 11.85 3.15
CA LYS A 55 -5.29 10.88 4.25
C LYS A 55 -3.93 10.31 4.63
N GLU A 56 -3.72 10.10 5.92
CA GLU A 56 -2.49 9.49 6.41
C GLU A 56 -2.42 8.01 6.00
N VAL A 57 -1.28 7.62 5.43
CA VAL A 57 -0.97 6.23 5.10
C VAL A 57 0.16 5.80 6.01
N TYR A 58 0.05 4.61 6.58
CA TYR A 58 1.09 4.00 7.39
C TYR A 58 1.62 2.76 6.69
N VAL A 59 2.93 2.57 6.72
CA VAL A 59 3.59 1.40 6.14
C VAL A 59 4.59 0.88 7.15
N PHE A 60 4.57 -0.42 7.42
CA PHE A 60 5.51 -1.08 8.31
C PHE A 60 5.76 -2.54 7.92
N LEU A 61 6.78 -3.14 8.52
CA LEU A 61 7.19 -4.52 8.27
C LEU A 61 6.91 -5.39 9.49
N ASN A 62 6.42 -6.60 9.24
CA ASN A 62 6.37 -7.71 10.19
C ASN A 62 7.03 -8.94 9.55
N GLY A 63 8.31 -9.13 9.81
CA GLY A 63 9.13 -10.16 9.15
C GLY A 63 9.20 -9.94 7.63
N ASN A 64 8.67 -10.89 6.85
CA ASN A 64 8.57 -10.79 5.40
C ASN A 64 7.19 -10.33 4.91
N ILE A 65 6.38 -9.73 5.78
CA ILE A 65 5.10 -9.14 5.42
C ILE A 65 5.22 -7.62 5.53
N LEU A 66 4.91 -6.95 4.42
CA LEU A 66 4.75 -5.50 4.35
C LEU A 66 3.27 -5.18 4.56
N ILE A 67 2.99 -4.33 5.54
CA ILE A 67 1.62 -3.95 5.91
C ILE A 67 1.44 -2.48 5.53
N ILE A 68 0.34 -2.21 4.83
CA ILE A 68 -0.11 -0.86 4.48
C ILE A 68 -1.42 -0.64 5.20
N GLU A 69 -1.52 0.44 5.96
CA GLU A 69 -2.72 0.89 6.64
C GLU A 69 -3.12 2.26 6.13
N ALA A 70 -4.42 2.44 5.88
CA ALA A 70 -4.96 3.73 5.44
C ALA A 70 -6.45 3.82 5.75
N PRO A 71 -6.99 5.04 5.96
CA PRO A 71 -8.43 5.27 5.97
C PRO A 71 -9.06 4.79 4.67
N MET A 72 -10.12 3.99 4.77
CA MET A 72 -10.89 3.52 3.63
C MET A 72 -12.05 4.46 3.33
N ASN A 73 -12.33 4.63 2.03
CA ASN A 73 -13.58 5.24 1.60
C ASN A 73 -14.71 4.21 1.68
N VAL A 74 -15.40 4.16 2.81
CA VAL A 74 -16.57 3.30 2.98
C VAL A 74 -17.80 4.07 2.49
N PRO A 75 -18.50 3.62 1.42
CA PRO A 75 -19.78 4.23 1.07
C PRO A 75 -20.75 4.03 2.24
N LEU A 76 -21.38 5.12 2.68
CA LEU A 76 -22.44 5.11 3.69
C LEU A 76 -23.71 4.46 3.10
N ASP A 77 -23.70 3.13 2.96
CA ASP A 77 -24.88 2.35 2.55
C ASP A 77 -25.91 2.19 3.69
N ARG A 78 -25.62 2.71 4.89
CA ARG A 78 -26.58 2.73 5.99
C ARG A 78 -27.33 4.06 5.97
N PRO A 79 -28.67 4.07 5.84
CA PRO A 79 -29.43 5.27 6.12
C PRO A 79 -29.18 5.64 7.58
N ILE A 80 -28.45 6.73 7.80
CA ILE A 80 -28.38 7.35 9.11
C ILE A 80 -29.84 7.71 9.46
N ARG A 81 -30.39 7.18 10.56
CA ARG A 81 -31.69 7.62 11.08
C ARG A 81 -31.55 9.07 11.54
N THR A 82 -31.64 10.03 10.62
CA THR A 82 -31.44 11.47 10.83
C THR A 82 -32.68 12.20 11.33
N GLN A 83 -33.63 11.52 12.00
CA GLN A 83 -34.89 12.18 12.40
C GLN A 83 -34.73 13.33 13.43
N LEU A 84 -33.52 13.62 13.92
CA LEU A 84 -33.29 14.65 14.95
C LEU A 84 -32.01 15.50 14.80
N LEU A 85 -31.28 15.45 13.67
CA LEU A 85 -30.03 16.21 13.53
C LEU A 85 -30.18 17.36 12.53
N GLU A 86 -29.88 18.57 12.98
CA GLU A 86 -29.80 19.78 12.14
C GLU A 86 -28.71 19.60 11.06
N ARG A 87 -28.92 20.18 9.87
CA ARG A 87 -28.05 20.02 8.68
C ARG A 87 -26.56 20.23 8.96
N GLU A 88 -26.23 21.18 9.84
CA GLU A 88 -24.84 21.52 10.19
C GLU A 88 -24.12 20.43 11.00
N VAL A 89 -24.86 19.54 11.67
CA VAL A 89 -24.30 18.41 12.44
C VAL A 89 -24.02 17.21 11.52
N ILE A 90 -24.76 17.08 10.43
CA ILE A 90 -24.63 15.97 9.47
C ILE A 90 -23.30 16.10 8.70
N GLU A 91 -22.95 17.30 8.23
CA GLU A 91 -21.66 17.56 7.54
C GLU A 91 -20.44 17.28 8.43
N LYS A 92 -20.56 17.49 9.76
CA LYS A 92 -19.51 17.14 10.73
C LYS A 92 -19.40 15.63 11.00
N PHE A 93 -20.50 14.89 10.90
CA PHE A 93 -20.50 13.43 11.07
C PHE A 93 -19.95 12.69 9.84
N GLU A 94 -20.09 13.25 8.64
CA GLU A 94 -19.53 12.68 7.41
C GLU A 94 -18.00 12.58 7.43
N LEU A 95 -17.32 13.42 8.22
CA LEU A 95 -15.86 13.48 8.32
C LEU A 95 -15.21 12.30 9.08
N ASP A 96 -15.93 11.64 10.00
CA ASP A 96 -15.35 10.68 10.96
C ASP A 96 -15.69 9.20 10.69
N SER A 97 -16.41 8.89 9.61
CA SER A 97 -16.79 7.50 9.28
C SER A 97 -15.71 6.66 8.59
N SER A 98 -14.46 7.14 8.55
CA SER A 98 -13.37 6.46 7.83
C SER A 98 -12.90 5.22 8.62
N GLU A 99 -13.37 4.03 8.25
CA GLU A 99 -12.83 2.78 8.79
C GLU A 99 -11.36 2.62 8.36
N ILE A 100 -10.47 2.23 9.29
CA ILE A 100 -9.06 1.99 8.96
C ILE A 100 -8.93 0.61 8.31
N GLY A 101 -8.50 0.59 7.06
CA GLY A 101 -8.21 -0.64 6.32
C GLY A 101 -6.74 -1.02 6.37
N PHE A 102 -6.47 -2.31 6.18
CA PHE A 102 -5.12 -2.81 6.00
C PHE A 102 -4.99 -3.73 4.78
N THR A 103 -3.83 -3.70 4.15
CA THR A 103 -3.42 -4.67 3.14
C THR A 103 -2.06 -5.26 3.48
N GLU A 104 -1.96 -6.59 3.40
CA GLU A 104 -0.71 -7.31 3.53
C GLU A 104 -0.12 -7.71 2.17
N ILE A 105 1.14 -7.35 1.98
CA ILE A 105 1.98 -7.75 0.86
C ILE A 105 3.04 -8.72 1.37
N ARG A 106 3.01 -9.96 0.87
CA ARG A 106 4.06 -10.94 1.15
C ARG A 106 5.30 -10.62 0.34
N LEU A 107 6.44 -10.49 1.01
CA LEU A 107 7.77 -10.35 0.42
C LEU A 107 8.49 -11.71 0.35
N ASN A 108 9.48 -11.81 -0.53
CA ASN A 108 10.28 -13.03 -0.68
C ASN A 108 11.04 -13.37 0.61
N LYS A 109 10.77 -14.56 1.16
CA LYS A 109 11.32 -15.03 2.43
C LYS A 109 12.85 -15.23 2.45
N ASN A 110 13.52 -15.24 1.29
CA ASN A 110 14.97 -15.43 1.22
C ASN A 110 15.74 -14.14 1.56
N PHE A 111 15.04 -13.05 1.84
CA PHE A 111 15.62 -11.78 2.21
C PHE A 111 15.07 -11.28 3.54
N ARG A 112 15.93 -10.60 4.28
CA ARG A 112 15.55 -9.71 5.39
C ARG A 112 15.36 -8.31 4.83
N TYR A 113 14.30 -7.62 5.24
CA TYR A 113 13.93 -6.31 4.75
C TYR A 113 13.95 -5.28 5.87
N ASP A 114 14.34 -4.05 5.54
CA ASP A 114 14.23 -2.88 6.39
C ASP A 114 13.48 -1.79 5.62
N LEU A 115 12.51 -1.14 6.26
CA LEU A 115 11.74 -0.06 5.64
C LEU A 115 12.58 1.22 5.67
N VAL A 116 12.93 1.73 4.50
CA VAL A 116 13.71 2.98 4.37
C VAL A 116 12.78 4.18 4.35
N SER A 117 11.75 4.13 3.52
CA SER A 117 10.76 5.20 3.41
C SER A 117 9.53 4.74 2.67
N PHE A 118 8.45 5.48 2.82
CA PHE A 118 7.29 5.40 1.95
C PHE A 118 6.73 6.80 1.71
N ARG A 119 6.02 6.98 0.59
CA ARG A 119 5.28 8.19 0.30
C ARG A 119 4.14 7.92 -0.68
N MET A 120 3.04 8.65 -0.53
CA MET A 120 2.03 8.74 -1.58
C MET A 120 2.56 9.66 -2.70
N ILE A 121 2.61 9.17 -3.94
CA ILE A 121 3.07 9.99 -5.09
C ILE A 121 1.91 10.81 -5.65
N LYS A 122 0.75 10.18 -5.76
CA LYS A 122 -0.53 10.72 -6.18
C LYS A 122 -1.62 9.93 -5.43
N PRO A 123 -2.87 10.41 -5.38
CA PRO A 123 -3.97 9.67 -4.75
C PRO A 123 -4.00 8.23 -5.26
N GLY A 124 -4.11 7.28 -4.34
CA GLY A 124 -4.13 5.85 -4.64
C GLY A 124 -2.79 5.20 -4.95
N LEU A 125 -1.71 5.95 -5.21
CA LEU A 125 -0.40 5.38 -5.57
C LEU A 125 0.65 5.59 -4.48
N ILE A 126 1.02 4.48 -3.82
CA ILE A 126 1.98 4.46 -2.72
C ILE A 126 3.31 3.92 -3.24
N LYS A 127 4.40 4.68 -3.02
CA LYS A 127 5.77 4.24 -3.26
C LYS A 127 6.41 3.85 -1.94
N ILE A 128 6.95 2.64 -1.89
CA ILE A 128 7.60 2.07 -0.71
C ILE A 128 9.02 1.70 -1.10
N ILE A 129 10.00 2.09 -0.29
CA ILE A 129 11.41 1.80 -0.49
C ILE A 129 11.89 0.95 0.67
N LEU A 130 12.37 -0.24 0.35
CA LEU A 130 12.95 -1.18 1.30
C LEU A 130 14.42 -1.39 0.95
N ASP A 131 15.27 -1.52 1.97
CA ASP A 131 16.54 -2.20 1.82
C ASP A 131 16.36 -3.69 2.08
N TYR A 132 17.18 -4.52 1.44
CA TYR A 132 17.11 -5.96 1.64
C TYR A 132 18.49 -6.61 1.68
N ASN A 133 18.64 -7.61 2.55
CA ASN A 133 19.83 -8.45 2.62
C ASN A 133 19.45 -9.91 2.44
N THR A 134 20.31 -10.70 1.80
CA THR A 134 20.14 -12.15 1.76
C THR A 134 20.24 -12.72 3.17
N ILE A 135 19.34 -13.61 3.52
CA ILE A 135 19.47 -14.40 4.74
C ILE A 135 20.53 -15.46 4.44
N ASN A 136 21.75 -15.26 4.95
CA ASN A 136 22.76 -16.31 4.94
C ASN A 136 22.35 -17.32 6.01
N ASN A 137 21.89 -18.51 5.58
CA ASN A 137 21.76 -19.67 6.45
C ASN A 137 23.14 -20.29 6.69
#